data_AF-D4FB76-F1
#
_entry.id   AF-D4FB76-F1
#
_cell.length_a   1.000
_cell.length_b   1.000
_cell.length_c   1.000
_cell.angle_alpha   90.00
_cell.angle_beta   90.00
_cell.angle_gamma   90.00
#
_symmetry.space_group_name_H-M   'P 1'
#
loop_
_entity.id
_entity.type
_entity.pdbx_description
1 polymer ?
#
loop_
_entity_poly.entity_id
_entity_poly.type
_entity_poly.pdbx_seq_one_letter_code
_entity_poly.pdbx_strand_id
1 'polypeptide(L)'
;WNIVEFYLGDINEKTLMLKLNEASTDNTSLAEHLSETNFYLGKYYLSLGDTDSAEALFKLTVANNAHNFVEHRYALLELALLGQQEDLAESDQQ
;
A
#
# COMPACT_ATOMS: atom_id res chain seq x y z
N TRP A 1 -6.12 -14.47 5.86
CA TRP A 1 -5.65 -13.18 5.33
C TRP A 1 -4.31 -13.41 4.66
N ASN A 2 -4.12 -12.92 3.42
CA ASN A 2 -3.21 -13.51 2.44
C ASN A 2 -1.94 -12.69 2.14
N ILE A 3 -1.78 -11.47 2.68
CA ILE A 3 -0.59 -10.64 2.36
C ILE A 3 0.70 -11.30 2.87
N VAL A 4 0.62 -12.06 3.97
CA VAL A 4 1.81 -12.72 4.56
C VAL A 4 2.35 -13.77 3.58
N GLU A 5 1.48 -14.54 2.94
CA GLU A 5 1.85 -15.48 1.88
C GLU A 5 2.51 -14.75 0.69
N PHE A 6 2.06 -13.52 0.38
CA PHE A 6 2.68 -12.70 -0.66
C PHE A 6 4.10 -12.26 -0.26
N TYR A 7 4.29 -11.76 0.97
CA TYR A 7 5.62 -11.38 1.46
C TYR A 7 6.59 -12.55 1.58
N LEU A 8 6.09 -13.75 1.86
CA LEU A 8 6.89 -14.98 1.89
C LEU A 8 7.22 -15.50 0.47
N GLY A 9 6.59 -14.95 -0.57
CA GLY A 9 6.74 -15.41 -1.95
C GLY A 9 5.96 -16.68 -2.28
N ASP A 10 5.08 -17.13 -1.37
CA ASP A 10 4.24 -18.32 -1.56
C ASP A 10 3.14 -18.07 -2.60
N ILE A 11 2.67 -16.82 -2.72
CA ILE A 11 1.72 -16.37 -3.74
C ILE A 11 2.21 -15.12 -4.44
N ASN A 12 1.83 -14.95 -5.71
CA ASN A 12 2.08 -13.71 -6.45
C ASN A 12 0.90 -12.73 -6.32
N GLU A 13 1.11 -11.49 -6.73
CA GLU A 13 0.11 -10.42 -6.70
C GLU A 13 -1.21 -10.82 -7.37
N LYS A 14 -1.16 -11.51 -8.52
CA LYS A 14 -2.37 -11.96 -9.21
C LYS A 14 -3.17 -12.96 -8.37
N THR A 15 -2.50 -13.90 -7.72
CA THR A 15 -3.14 -14.86 -6.80
C THR A 15 -3.68 -14.15 -5.56
N LEU A 16 -2.97 -13.16 -5.03
CA LEU A 16 -3.43 -12.34 -3.91
C LEU A 16 -4.74 -11.61 -4.27
N MET A 17 -4.78 -10.94 -5.43
CA MET A 17 -5.96 -10.22 -5.92
C MET A 17 -7.13 -11.13 -6.21
N LEU A 18 -6.90 -12.32 -6.78
CA LEU A 18 -7.93 -13.34 -6.98
C LEU A 18 -8.53 -13.79 -5.64
N LYS A 19 -7.69 -14.14 -4.66
CA LYS A 19 -8.15 -14.54 -3.31
C LYS A 19 -8.89 -13.40 -2.61
N LEU A 20 -8.51 -12.15 -2.85
CA LEU A 20 -9.19 -10.95 -2.33
C LEU A 20 -10.63 -10.87 -2.84
N ASN A 21 -10.80 -11.06 -4.15
CA ASN A 21 -12.09 -10.99 -4.84
C ASN A 21 -12.99 -12.22 -4.55
N GLU A 22 -12.40 -13.37 -4.22
CA GLU A 22 -13.15 -14.56 -3.79
C GLU A 22 -13.62 -14.45 -2.33
N ALA A 23 -12.85 -13.79 -1.47
CA ALA A 23 -13.19 -13.60 -0.06
C ALA A 23 -14.28 -12.53 0.17
N SER A 24 -14.52 -11.66 -0.81
CA SER A 24 -15.48 -10.56 -0.70
C SER A 24 -16.93 -10.98 -0.91
N THR A 25 -17.54 -11.53 0.14
CA THR A 25 -19.00 -11.61 0.25
C THR A 25 -19.63 -10.32 0.78
N ASP A 26 -18.82 -9.42 1.35
CA ASP A 26 -19.23 -8.10 1.83
C ASP A 26 -18.31 -7.01 1.27
N ASN A 27 -18.91 -5.95 0.72
CA ASN A 27 -18.20 -4.84 0.08
C ASN A 27 -17.33 -4.08 1.09
N THR A 28 -17.71 -4.06 2.37
CA THR A 28 -16.92 -3.41 3.43
C THR A 28 -15.63 -4.17 3.72
N SER A 29 -15.71 -5.50 3.85
CA SER A 29 -14.53 -6.35 4.05
C SER A 29 -13.60 -6.36 2.83
N LEU A 30 -14.16 -6.25 1.61
CA LEU A 30 -13.35 -6.08 0.40
C LEU A 30 -12.55 -4.78 0.43
N ALA A 31 -13.19 -3.66 0.78
CA ALA A 31 -12.54 -2.36 0.83
C ALA A 31 -11.41 -2.32 1.87
N GLU A 32 -11.62 -2.96 3.02
CA GLU A 32 -10.61 -3.17 4.07
C GLU A 32 -9.41 -3.94 3.54
N HIS A 33 -9.63 -5.14 3.01
CA HIS A 33 -8.53 -5.95 2.49
C HIS A 33 -7.81 -5.31 1.30
N LEU A 34 -8.52 -4.52 0.47
CA LEU A 34 -7.91 -3.71 -0.60
C LEU A 34 -7.02 -2.60 -0.05
N SER A 35 -7.49 -1.88 0.98
CA SER A 35 -6.73 -0.81 1.62
C SER A 35 -5.44 -1.39 2.21
N GLU A 36 -5.55 -2.52 2.90
CA GLU A 36 -4.43 -3.22 3.48
C GLU A 36 -3.46 -3.77 2.43
N THR A 37 -3.98 -4.39 1.36
CA THR A 37 -3.15 -4.89 0.26
C THR A 37 -2.38 -3.78 -0.43
N ASN A 38 -3.04 -2.67 -0.75
CA ASN A 38 -2.40 -1.51 -1.39
C ASN A 38 -1.32 -0.91 -0.48
N PHE A 39 -1.58 -0.78 0.82
CA PHE A 39 -0.61 -0.26 1.78
C PHE A 39 0.66 -1.12 1.83
N TYR A 40 0.51 -2.44 1.98
CA TYR A 40 1.64 -3.36 2.06
C TYR A 40 2.39 -3.49 0.73
N LEU A 41 1.69 -3.48 -0.40
CA LEU A 41 2.34 -3.38 -1.71
C LEU A 41 3.18 -2.08 -1.79
N GLY A 42 2.64 -0.96 -1.32
CA GLY A 42 3.38 0.30 -1.25
C GLY A 42 4.68 0.17 -0.44
N LYS A 43 4.62 -0.46 0.75
CA LYS A 43 5.83 -0.75 1.56
C LYS A 43 6.82 -1.69 0.86
N TYR A 44 6.32 -2.65 0.07
CA TYR A 44 7.16 -3.56 -0.71
C TYR A 44 7.89 -2.83 -1.85
N TYR A 45 7.20 -2.00 -2.63
CA TYR A 45 7.86 -1.19 -3.66
C TYR A 45 8.84 -0.18 -3.08
N LEU A 46 8.49 0.41 -1.92
CA LEU A 46 9.39 1.29 -1.18
C LEU A 46 10.68 0.55 -0.76
N SER A 47 10.59 -0.70 -0.33
CA SER A 47 11.78 -1.49 0.05
C SER A 47 12.64 -1.89 -1.15
N LEU A 48 12.06 -1.94 -2.35
CA LEU A 48 12.78 -2.12 -3.62
C LEU A 48 13.42 -0.81 -4.13
N GLY A 49 13.13 0.32 -3.50
CA GLY A 49 13.58 1.65 -3.94
C GLY A 49 12.71 2.27 -5.04
N ASP A 50 11.57 1.66 -5.37
CA ASP A 50 10.58 2.21 -6.30
C ASP A 50 9.60 3.11 -5.53
N THR A 51 10.05 4.33 -5.28
CA THR A 51 9.30 5.35 -4.54
C THR A 51 8.06 5.81 -5.29
N ASP A 52 8.10 5.88 -6.62
CA ASP A 52 6.98 6.31 -7.46
C ASP A 52 5.80 5.34 -7.34
N SER A 53 6.07 4.03 -7.47
CA SER A 53 5.04 3.00 -7.29
C SER A 53 4.52 2.97 -5.86
N ALA A 54 5.40 3.14 -4.87
CA ALA A 54 5.03 3.20 -3.47
C ALA A 54 4.09 4.39 -3.18
N GLU A 55 4.43 5.58 -3.67
CA GLU A 55 3.64 6.79 -3.49
C GLU A 55 2.25 6.65 -4.13
N ALA A 56 2.17 6.10 -5.35
CA ALA A 56 0.91 5.83 -6.03
C ALA A 56 0.01 4.87 -5.24
N LEU A 57 0.58 3.82 -4.65
CA LEU A 57 -0.14 2.83 -3.84
C LEU A 57 -0.62 3.40 -2.50
N PHE A 58 0.18 4.25 -1.86
CA PHE A 58 -0.26 4.96 -0.65
C PHE A 58 -1.38 5.95 -0.95
N LYS A 59 -1.30 6.70 -2.06
CA LYS A 59 -2.39 7.56 -2.54
C LYS A 59 -3.67 6.77 -2.79
N LEU A 60 -3.58 5.60 -3.43
CA LEU A 60 -4.72 4.69 -3.62
C LEU A 60 -5.34 4.23 -2.29
N THR A 61 -4.49 3.87 -1.32
CA THR A 61 -4.92 3.45 0.02
C THR A 61 -5.74 4.54 0.72
N VAL A 62 -5.27 5.79 0.63
CA VAL A 62 -5.96 6.97 1.19
C VAL A 62 -7.28 7.25 0.45
N ALA A 63 -7.28 7.12 -0.89
CA ALA A 63 -8.44 7.37 -1.74
C ALA A 63 -9.57 6.34 -1.57
N ASN A 64 -9.25 5.12 -1.14
CA ASN A 64 -10.23 4.04 -0.99
C ASN A 64 -11.24 4.27 0.17
N ASN A 65 -11.23 5.46 0.80
CA ASN A 65 -12.22 5.96 1.76
C ASN A 65 -12.40 5.08 3.01
N ALA A 66 -11.41 4.22 3.27
CA ALA A 66 -11.29 3.34 4.43
C ALA A 66 -10.79 4.13 5.66
N HIS A 67 -11.41 5.28 5.97
CA HIS A 67 -10.95 6.18 7.05
C HIS A 67 -10.96 5.58 8.46
N ASN A 68 -11.65 4.45 8.64
CA ASN A 68 -11.69 3.73 9.93
C ASN A 68 -10.49 2.81 10.16
N PHE A 69 -9.60 2.66 9.18
CA PHE A 69 -8.53 1.67 9.23
C PHE A 69 -7.17 2.32 9.54
N VAL A 70 -6.31 1.58 10.24
CA VAL A 70 -5.02 2.08 10.69
C VAL A 70 -4.10 2.36 9.49
N GLU A 71 -4.25 1.59 8.42
CA GLU A 71 -3.55 1.66 7.15
C GLU A 71 -3.74 3.00 6.46
N HIS A 72 -4.91 3.63 6.58
CA HIS A 72 -5.15 4.96 6.03
C HIS A 72 -4.22 6.00 6.69
N ARG A 73 -4.10 5.96 8.02
CA ARG A 73 -3.23 6.87 8.77
C ARG A 73 -1.76 6.58 8.49
N TYR A 74 -1.40 5.30 8.37
CA TYR A 74 -0.04 4.92 8.01
C TYR A 74 0.32 5.32 6.58
N ALA A 75 -0.60 5.18 5.61
CA ALA A 75 -0.36 5.64 4.24
C ALA A 75 -0.13 7.15 4.17
N LEU A 76 -0.89 7.95 4.93
CA LEU A 76 -0.64 9.40 5.05
C LEU A 76 0.73 9.71 5.65
N LEU A 77 1.15 8.95 6.66
CA LEU A 77 2.48 9.10 7.26
C LEU A 77 3.59 8.77 6.26
N GLU A 78 3.49 7.65 5.54
CA GLU A 78 4.47 7.25 4.54
C GLU A 78 4.56 8.29 3.41
N LEU A 79 3.44 8.84 2.94
CA LEU A 79 3.43 9.94 1.98
C LEU A 79 4.13 11.20 2.51
N ALA A 80 3.92 11.54 3.78
CA ALA A 80 4.61 12.68 4.39
C ALA A 80 6.12 12.44 4.57
N LEU A 81 6.54 11.19 4.79
CA LEU A 81 7.96 10.82 4.86
C LEU A 81 8.61 10.85 3.48
N LEU A 82 7.93 10.36 2.45
CA LEU A 82 8.38 10.40 1.06
C LEU A 82 8.58 11.84 0.58
N GLY A 83 7.61 12.73 0.81
CA GLY A 83 7.74 14.14 0.43
C GLY A 83 8.90 14.87 1.14
N GLN A 84 9.17 14.55 2.41
CA GLN A 84 10.35 15.09 3.11
C GLN A 84 11.66 14.56 2.53
N GLN A 85 11.68 13.32 2.05
CA GLN A 85 12.86 12.71 1.46
C GLN A 85 13.17 13.30 0.07
N GLU A 86 12.13 13.61 -0.72
CA GLU A 86 12.25 14.34 -1.98
C GLU A 86 12.80 15.75 -1.77
N ASP A 87 12.23 16.52 -0.84
CA ASP A 87 12.70 17.89 -0.51
C ASP A 87 14.19 17.90 -0.09
N LEU A 88 14.62 16.91 0.69
CA LEU A 88 16.03 16.76 1.10
C LEU A 88 16.93 16.39 -0.08
N ALA A 89 16.50 15.45 -0.94
CA ALA A 89 17.24 15.04 -2.11
C ALA A 89 17.41 16.17 -3.14
N GLU A 90 16.42 17.05 -3.30
CA GLU A 90 16.53 18.24 -4.14
C GLU A 90 17.48 19.29 -3.53
N SER A 91 17.50 19.43 -2.20
CA SER A 91 18.39 20.38 -1.51
C SER A 91 19.87 20.00 -1.57
N ASP A 92 20.20 18.71 -1.64
CA ASP A 92 21.57 18.21 -1.79
C ASP A 92 22.12 18.35 -3.23
N GLN A 93 21.25 18.69 -4.21
CA GLN A 93 21.62 18.89 -5.62
C GLN A 93 21.85 20.36 -6.02
N GLN A 94 21.65 21.31 -5.09
CA GLN A 94 21.86 22.76 -5.30
C GLN A 94 23.15 23.27 -4.66
#